data_AF-A0A527CVI0-F1
#
_entry.id   AF-A0A527CVI0-F1
#
_cell.length_a   1.000
_cell.length_b   1.000
_cell.length_c   1.000
_cell.angle_alpha   90.00
_cell.angle_beta   90.00
_cell.angle_gamma   90.00
#
_symmetry.space_group_name_H-M   'P 1'
#
loop_
_entity.id
_entity.type
_entity.pdbx_description
1 polymer ?
#
loop_
_entity_poly.entity_id
_entity_poly.type
_entity_poly.pdbx_seq_one_letter_code
_entity_poly.pdbx_strand_id
1 'polypeptide(L)' 'MTLLTFRFAPSPNGDLHLGHAYSALLNQKLATQAGGRLLLRIE' A
#
# COMPACT_ATOMS: atom_id res chain seq x y z
N MET A 1 -14.12 15.01 -6.85
CA MET A 1 -14.47 13.58 -6.75
C MET A 1 -13.43 12.90 -5.88
N THR A 2 -13.83 12.11 -4.89
CA THR A 2 -12.89 11.42 -3.98
C THR A 2 -12.62 10.01 -4.51
N LEU A 3 -11.35 9.64 -4.67
CA LEU A 3 -10.96 8.27 -5.04
C LEU A 3 -10.79 7.41 -3.78
N LEU A 4 -11.24 6.15 -3.83
CA LEU A 4 -10.87 5.13 -2.84
C LEU A 4 -9.34 5.10 -2.70
N THR A 5 -8.86 5.29 -1.47
CA THR A 5 -7.44 5.46 -1.17
C THR A 5 -6.96 4.34 -0.26
N PHE A 6 -6.01 3.57 -0.75
CA PHE A 6 -5.30 2.52 -0.03
C PHE A 6 -3.93 3.05 0.43
N ARG A 7 -3.35 2.44 1.46
CA ARG A 7 -2.00 2.82 1.92
C ARG A 7 -1.15 1.61 2.26
N PHE A 8 0.12 1.68 1.87
CA PHE A 8 1.18 0.87 2.44
C PHE A 8 2.02 1.79 3.33
N ALA A 9 2.08 1.48 4.63
CA ALA A 9 2.66 2.36 5.64
C ALA A 9 3.77 1.67 6.46
N PRO A 10 4.95 1.37 5.87
CA PRO A 10 6.05 0.76 6.59
C PRO A 10 6.76 1.77 7.51
N SER A 11 7.23 1.30 8.66
CA SER A 11 8.19 2.07 9.47
C SER A 11 9.62 1.90 8.95
N PRO A 12 10.46 2.94 8.98
CA PRO A 12 11.83 2.91 8.47
C PRO A 12 12.81 2.27 9.48
N ASN A 13 12.41 1.13 10.08
CA ASN A 13 13.16 0.47 11.15
C ASN A 13 14.01 -0.71 10.66
N GLY A 14 14.24 -0.81 9.34
CA GLY A 14 15.01 -1.87 8.72
C GLY A 14 14.46 -2.26 7.34
N ASP A 15 14.98 -3.37 6.80
CA ASP A 15 14.60 -3.85 5.49
C ASP A 15 13.18 -4.43 5.45
N LEU A 16 12.55 -4.31 4.28
CA LEU A 16 11.23 -4.89 4.05
C LEU A 16 11.34 -6.41 3.84
N HIS A 17 10.67 -7.18 4.70
CA HIS A 17 10.50 -8.63 4.52
C HIS A 17 9.30 -9.00 3.61
N LEU A 18 9.14 -10.29 3.31
CA LEU A 18 8.09 -10.81 2.40
C LEU A 18 6.66 -10.42 2.81
N GLY A 19 6.35 -10.38 4.11
CA GLY A 19 5.07 -9.84 4.60
C GLY A 19 4.77 -8.39 4.17
N HIS A 20 5.79 -7.52 4.12
CA HIS A 20 5.64 -6.16 3.60
C HIS A 20 5.37 -6.16 2.10
N ALA A 21 6.11 -6.98 1.34
CA ALA A 21 5.88 -7.14 -0.09
C ALA A 21 4.45 -7.62 -0.39
N TYR A 22 3.97 -8.61 0.36
CA TYR A 22 2.58 -9.09 0.25
C TYR A 22 1.57 -7.99 0.56
N SER A 23 1.77 -7.23 1.65
CA SER A 23 0.90 -6.11 2.03
C SER A 23 0.84 -5.02 0.94
N ALA A 24 1.99 -4.63 0.38
CA ALA A 24 2.05 -3.64 -0.70
C ALA A 24 1.33 -4.13 -1.97
N LEU A 25 1.58 -5.37 -2.39
CA LEU A 25 0.96 -5.98 -3.57
C LEU A 25 -0.57 -6.16 -3.40
N LEU A 26 -1.03 -6.54 -2.20
CA LEU A 26 -2.45 -6.65 -1.89
C LEU A 26 -3.14 -5.28 -2.00
N ASN A 27 -2.55 -4.23 -1.43
CA ASN A 27 -3.08 -2.87 -1.53
C ASN A 27 -3.10 -2.36 -2.98
N GLN A 28 -2.06 -2.65 -3.76
CA GLN A 28 -2.01 -2.33 -5.20
C GLN A 28 -3.16 -3.01 -5.95
N LYS A 29 -3.37 -4.31 -5.72
CA LYS A 29 -4.45 -5.08 -6.36
C LYS A 29 -5.83 -4.49 -6.04
N LEU A 30 -6.08 -4.17 -4.77
CA LEU A 30 -7.35 -3.59 -4.34
C LEU A 30 -7.57 -2.19 -4.91
N ALA A 31 -6.52 -1.35 -4.95
CA ALA A 31 -6.59 -0.03 -5.58
C ALA A 31 -6.95 -0.13 -7.06
N THR A 32 -6.30 -1.03 -7.80
CA THR A 32 -6.60 -1.26 -9.22
C THR A 32 -8.03 -1.77 -9.43
N GLN A 33 -8.49 -2.74 -8.64
CA GLN A 33 -9.85 -3.28 -8.75
C GLN A 33 -10.93 -2.24 -8.43
N ALA A 34 -10.65 -1.30 -7.53
CA ALA A 34 -11.58 -0.25 -7.13
C ALA A 34 -11.52 1.01 -8.02
N GLY A 35 -10.64 1.07 -9.03
CA GLY A 35 -10.34 2.31 -9.75
C GLY A 35 -9.82 3.42 -8.83
N GLY A 36 -9.18 3.04 -7.72
CA GLY A 36 -8.66 3.91 -6.68
C GLY A 36 -7.17 4.21 -6.84
N ARG A 37 -6.55 4.67 -5.75
CA ARG A 37 -5.11 4.97 -5.68
C ARG A 37 -4.46 4.31 -4.47
N LEU A 38 -3.17 3.99 -4.61
CA LEU A 38 -2.30 3.54 -3.53
C LEU A 38 -1.34 4.67 -3.14
N LEU A 39 -1.22 4.94 -1.84
CA LEU A 39 -0.23 5.85 -1.29
C LEU A 39 0.84 5.08 -0.50
N LEU A 40 2.10 5.50 -0.63
CA LEU A 40 3.18 5.13 0.29
C LEU A 40 3.28 6.20 1.38
N ARG A 41 3.26 5.78 2.64
CA ARG A 41 3.44 6.65 3.80
C ARG A 41 4.53 6.06 4.70
N ILE A 42 5.56 6.83 5.03
CA ILE A 42 6.60 6.35 5.95
C ILE A 42 6.17 6.74 7.37
N GLU A 43 6.10 5.77 8.29
CA GLU A 43 5.74 5.96 9.71
C GLU A 43 6.96 6.01 10.63
#